data_AF-A0A9D3XTW5-F1
#
_entry.id   AF-A0A9D3XTW5-F1
#
_cell.length_a   1.000
_cell.length_b   1.000
_cell.length_c   1.000
_cell.angle_alpha   90.00
_cell.angle_beta   90.00
_cell.angle_gamma   90.00
#
_symmetry.space_group_name_H-M   'P 1'
#
loop_
_entity.id
_entity.type
_entity.pdbx_description
1 polymer ?
#
loop_
_entity_poly.entity_id
_entity_poly.type
_entity_poly.pdbx_seq_one_letter_code
_entity_poly.pdbx_strand_id
1 'polypeptide(L)'
;MSLLLPLLRGAPGALRPSCRAAAASRRGLGSSSSSSGGWGPPGGGAGVRPGRRSLLAGLAGAAAALAGLGLVRRAEMVSREPVAPGLGEEQEQEQDELSRRCGDFMAPPVSGLRELRSRRQEMRSRMEMLIMETQSQVCRALAQVDRGAAFTVDRWERKEGGGGISCVLQDGNIFEKAGVNVSVVFGHLSEEAAQQMRSRGKTLKTKNGKLPFCAMGVSSVIHPKNPHVPTIHFNYRYFEIENADGTKQWWFGGGTDLTPTYLNEEDAIHFHKTLKEACDQHNPELYPKYKKWCDDYFYIKHRGERRGIGGIFFDDLDSPSKEEAFQFVQSCAKAIVPCYVPIVKKHSRDPFTPEEKLWQQLRRGRYVEFNLVYDRGTKFGLATPGSRIESILMSLPLTARWQYMHTPPEESREAEILEVLRNPKDWVH
;
A
#
# COMPACT_ATOMS: atom_id res chain seq x y z
N MET A 1 2.04 8.15 1.07
CA MET A 1 1.73 9.56 1.39
C MET A 1 0.22 9.86 1.36
N SER A 2 -0.55 9.12 2.19
CA SER A 2 -1.95 9.41 2.55
C SER A 2 -2.05 9.77 4.06
N LEU A 3 -0.93 10.22 4.64
CA LEU A 3 -0.69 10.23 6.09
C LEU A 3 -1.27 11.44 6.81
N LEU A 4 -1.60 12.48 6.06
CA LEU A 4 -2.17 13.73 6.57
C LEU A 4 -3.69 13.80 6.33
N LEU A 5 -4.33 12.63 6.15
CA LEU A 5 -5.78 12.44 6.17
C LEU A 5 -6.56 13.04 7.36
N PRO A 6 -6.01 13.31 8.57
CA PRO A 6 -6.83 13.69 9.72
C PRO A 6 -7.55 15.05 9.62
N LEU A 7 -7.34 15.78 8.53
CA LEU A 7 -7.54 17.22 8.48
C LEU A 7 -8.83 17.68 7.79
N LEU A 8 -9.65 16.86 7.13
CA LEU A 8 -10.77 17.43 6.35
C LEU A 8 -12.11 16.68 6.44
N ARG A 9 -13.06 17.26 7.21
CA ARG A 9 -14.49 17.27 6.86
C ARG A 9 -15.23 18.50 7.40
N GLY A 10 -16.03 19.12 6.52
CA GLY A 10 -17.31 19.75 6.87
C GLY A 10 -18.45 18.81 6.43
N ALA A 11 -19.54 18.78 7.20
CA ALA A 11 -20.70 17.91 6.95
C ALA A 11 -21.39 18.23 5.59
N PRO A 12 -21.98 17.24 4.88
CA PRO A 12 -22.81 17.54 3.72
C PRO A 12 -24.22 17.95 4.17
N GLY A 13 -24.51 19.26 4.12
CA GLY A 13 -25.87 19.77 4.09
C GLY A 13 -26.51 19.44 2.73
N ALA A 14 -27.72 18.89 2.76
CA ALA A 14 -28.51 18.61 1.58
C ALA A 14 -28.92 19.93 0.89
N LEU A 15 -28.47 20.14 -0.35
CA LEU A 15 -29.01 21.15 -1.25
C LEU A 15 -29.44 20.48 -2.55
N ARG A 16 -30.74 20.48 -2.79
CA ARG A 16 -31.38 20.06 -4.04
C ARG A 16 -30.98 21.02 -5.17
N PRO A 17 -30.66 20.55 -6.39
CA PRO A 17 -30.54 21.45 -7.52
C PRO A 17 -31.92 21.72 -8.13
N SER A 18 -32.25 23.01 -8.31
CA SER A 18 -33.35 23.44 -9.16
C SER A 18 -32.85 23.55 -10.61
N CYS A 19 -33.60 22.95 -11.53
CA CYS A 19 -33.38 23.05 -12.97
C CYS A 19 -33.69 24.46 -13.47
N ARG A 20 -32.85 25.01 -14.34
CA ARG A 20 -33.30 25.87 -15.46
C ARG A 20 -32.40 25.66 -16.68
N ALA A 21 -33.04 25.27 -17.77
CA ALA A 21 -32.47 25.15 -19.09
C ALA A 21 -32.31 26.53 -19.75
N ALA A 22 -31.31 26.66 -20.61
CA ALA A 22 -31.32 27.62 -21.71
C ALA A 22 -30.57 27.02 -22.91
N ALA A 23 -31.26 26.98 -24.04
CA ALA A 23 -30.78 26.53 -25.34
C ALA A 23 -30.40 27.73 -26.21
N ALA A 24 -29.42 27.54 -27.11
CA ALA A 24 -29.20 28.16 -28.43
C ALA A 24 -27.69 28.13 -28.77
N SER A 25 -27.18 28.09 -29.99
CA SER A 25 -27.59 27.62 -31.31
C SER A 25 -26.40 27.84 -32.26
N ARG A 26 -26.01 26.80 -33.01
CA ARG A 26 -25.43 26.71 -34.37
C ARG A 26 -24.40 27.74 -34.96
N ARG A 27 -23.57 27.13 -35.83
CA ARG A 27 -22.80 27.60 -37.03
C ARG A 27 -21.32 27.92 -36.76
N GLY A 28 -20.34 27.48 -37.55
CA GLY A 28 -20.32 26.64 -38.76
C GLY A 28 -18.88 26.50 -39.31
N LEU A 29 -18.69 25.47 -40.16
CA LEU A 29 -17.83 25.34 -41.35
C LEU A 29 -16.32 25.67 -41.30
N GLY A 30 -15.50 24.75 -41.83
CA GLY A 30 -14.14 25.02 -42.30
C GLY A 30 -13.31 23.76 -42.57
N SER A 31 -13.31 23.31 -43.82
CA SER A 31 -12.60 22.16 -44.40
C SER A 31 -11.25 22.53 -45.03
N SER A 32 -10.28 21.61 -45.02
CA SER A 32 -9.23 21.32 -46.07
C SER A 32 -8.00 20.69 -45.38
N SER A 33 -7.62 19.41 -45.54
CA SER A 33 -7.15 18.59 -46.69
C SER A 33 -5.63 18.59 -46.93
N SER A 34 -5.09 17.36 -46.99
CA SER A 34 -3.88 16.87 -47.72
C SER A 34 -2.49 17.30 -47.19
N SER A 35 -1.39 16.53 -47.24
CA SER A 35 -0.93 15.37 -48.03
C SER A 35 0.36 14.81 -47.33
N SER A 36 0.51 13.50 -47.06
CA SER A 36 1.17 12.41 -47.83
C SER A 36 2.71 12.40 -47.94
N GLY A 37 3.31 11.23 -47.65
CA GLY A 37 4.63 10.75 -48.12
C GLY A 37 5.59 10.41 -46.96
N GLY A 38 6.30 9.28 -46.88
CA GLY A 38 6.47 8.10 -47.74
C GLY A 38 7.56 7.17 -47.14
N TRP A 39 7.50 5.88 -47.49
CA TRP A 39 8.39 4.73 -47.22
C TRP A 39 9.90 5.00 -47.50
N GLY A 40 10.94 4.27 -47.05
CA GLY A 40 11.21 2.95 -46.42
C GLY A 40 12.76 2.72 -46.33
N PRO A 41 13.26 1.57 -45.85
CA PRO A 41 14.68 1.26 -45.41
C PRO A 41 15.52 0.58 -46.55
N PRO A 42 16.69 -0.15 -46.41
CA PRO A 42 17.34 -0.83 -45.24
C PRO A 42 18.90 -1.01 -45.25
N GLY A 43 19.43 -1.81 -44.31
CA GLY A 43 20.76 -2.50 -44.33
C GLY A 43 21.34 -2.63 -42.92
N GLY A 44 21.85 -3.75 -42.38
CA GLY A 44 22.30 -5.05 -42.91
C GLY A 44 23.71 -5.34 -42.37
N GLY A 45 23.94 -6.44 -41.64
CA GLY A 45 25.31 -6.87 -41.26
C GLY A 45 25.41 -7.85 -40.09
N ALA A 46 25.80 -9.08 -40.39
CA ALA A 46 25.95 -10.25 -39.50
C ALA A 46 27.43 -10.49 -39.08
N GLY A 47 27.66 -11.39 -38.10
CA GLY A 47 28.99 -11.95 -37.79
C GLY A 47 29.08 -12.56 -36.38
N VAL A 48 28.69 -13.83 -36.14
CA VAL A 48 29.54 -15.06 -36.13
C VAL A 48 30.44 -15.22 -34.88
N ARG A 49 30.05 -16.15 -33.98
CA ARG A 49 30.91 -17.03 -33.14
C ARG A 49 31.43 -18.20 -34.02
N PRO A 50 32.42 -19.07 -33.67
CA PRO A 50 32.79 -19.57 -32.33
C PRO A 50 34.28 -19.96 -32.11
N GLY A 51 34.63 -20.44 -30.90
CA GLY A 51 35.91 -21.09 -30.62
C GLY A 51 35.90 -21.81 -29.28
N ARG A 52 36.40 -23.04 -29.23
CA ARG A 52 36.15 -24.11 -28.23
C ARG A 52 37.50 -24.63 -27.69
N ARG A 53 37.44 -25.36 -26.55
CA ARG A 53 38.44 -26.30 -25.96
C ARG A 53 39.52 -25.70 -25.05
N SER A 54 40.08 -26.37 -24.01
CA SER A 54 39.83 -27.61 -23.22
C SER A 54 41.02 -27.75 -22.22
N LEU A 55 40.93 -28.73 -21.30
CA LEU A 55 41.99 -29.42 -20.49
C LEU A 55 42.22 -28.89 -19.05
N LEU A 56 41.87 -29.66 -17.99
CA LEU A 56 42.57 -30.80 -17.30
C LEU A 56 43.67 -30.28 -16.33
N ALA A 57 43.97 -30.78 -15.12
CA ALA A 57 43.65 -31.97 -14.32
C ALA A 57 44.22 -31.78 -12.87
N GLY A 58 43.92 -32.71 -11.94
CA GLY A 58 44.75 -33.07 -10.75
C GLY A 58 44.02 -32.98 -9.41
N LEU A 59 43.54 -34.09 -8.81
CA LEU A 59 44.23 -35.04 -7.87
C LEU A 59 44.57 -34.40 -6.50
N ALA A 60 44.50 -35.02 -5.32
CA ALA A 60 43.91 -36.24 -4.74
C ALA A 60 44.28 -36.28 -3.22
N GLY A 61 43.49 -36.98 -2.41
CA GLY A 61 43.90 -37.61 -1.13
C GLY A 61 43.76 -36.76 0.15
N ALA A 62 43.62 -37.31 1.35
CA ALA A 62 43.26 -38.64 1.87
C ALA A 62 43.06 -38.47 3.40
N ALA A 63 42.27 -39.34 4.01
CA ALA A 63 41.92 -39.35 5.43
C ALA A 63 43.05 -39.85 6.35
N ALA A 64 43.00 -39.47 7.65
CA ALA A 64 43.49 -40.31 8.75
C ALA A 64 42.88 -39.88 10.10
N ALA A 65 42.27 -40.85 10.78
CA ALA A 65 41.87 -40.80 12.18
C ALA A 65 42.96 -41.44 13.04
N LEU A 66 43.19 -40.93 14.27
CA LEU A 66 43.87 -41.68 15.33
C LEU A 66 43.27 -41.32 16.70
N ALA A 67 42.84 -42.36 17.41
CA ALA A 67 42.40 -42.35 18.80
C ALA A 67 43.61 -42.53 19.74
N GLY A 68 43.54 -41.96 20.95
CA GLY A 68 44.59 -42.11 21.97
C GLY A 68 44.16 -41.67 23.38
N LEU A 69 43.77 -42.67 24.17
CA LEU A 69 43.75 -42.85 25.63
C LEU A 69 44.19 -41.70 26.58
N GLY A 70 43.26 -41.32 27.48
CA GLY A 70 43.37 -41.51 28.94
C GLY A 70 44.33 -40.63 29.77
N LEU A 71 43.76 -39.70 30.55
CA LEU A 71 44.20 -39.42 31.93
C LEU A 71 43.10 -38.66 32.70
N VAL A 72 42.51 -39.34 33.68
CA VAL A 72 41.54 -38.79 34.62
C VAL A 72 42.27 -37.85 35.58
N ARG A 73 41.99 -36.54 35.49
CA ARG A 73 42.26 -35.59 36.57
C ARG A 73 40.93 -35.21 37.21
N ARG A 74 40.80 -35.57 38.49
CA ARG A 74 39.69 -35.17 39.37
C ARG A 74 39.68 -33.63 39.43
N ALA A 75 38.68 -33.00 38.82
CA ALA A 75 38.37 -31.59 39.03
C ALA A 75 37.14 -31.54 39.95
N GLU A 76 37.26 -30.79 41.03
CA GLU A 76 36.17 -30.51 41.96
C GLU A 76 34.98 -29.90 41.20
N MET A 77 33.80 -30.51 41.32
CA MET A 77 32.55 -29.94 40.83
C MET A 77 32.17 -28.79 41.77
N VAL A 78 32.50 -27.56 41.39
CA VAL A 78 31.74 -26.40 41.85
C VAL A 78 30.40 -26.45 41.12
N SER A 79 29.33 -26.64 41.88
CA SER A 79 27.96 -26.51 41.40
C SER A 79 27.78 -25.11 40.79
N ARG A 80 27.75 -25.02 39.46
CA ARG A 80 27.29 -23.82 38.78
C ARG A 80 25.77 -23.75 38.97
N GLU A 81 25.33 -22.83 39.81
CA GLU A 81 23.94 -22.36 39.74
C GLU A 81 23.65 -21.85 38.31
N PRO A 82 22.41 -21.98 37.81
CA PRO A 82 22.06 -21.43 36.51
C PRO A 82 22.23 -19.91 36.59
N VAL A 83 23.22 -19.38 35.87
CA VAL A 83 23.36 -17.94 35.65
C VAL A 83 22.14 -17.53 34.84
N ALA A 84 21.24 -16.75 35.45
CA ALA A 84 20.19 -16.07 34.72
C ALA A 84 20.85 -15.24 33.61
N PRO A 85 20.34 -15.26 32.37
CA PRO A 85 20.94 -14.48 31.29
C PRO A 85 21.07 -13.03 31.75
N GLY A 86 22.29 -12.52 31.69
CA GLY A 86 22.58 -11.16 32.16
C GLY A 86 21.86 -10.16 31.25
N LEU A 87 21.43 -9.02 31.81
CA LEU A 87 20.82 -7.91 31.07
C LEU A 87 21.63 -7.48 29.83
N GLY A 88 22.93 -7.76 29.77
CA GLY A 88 23.78 -7.53 28.60
C GLY A 88 23.60 -8.54 27.45
N GLU A 89 23.35 -9.81 27.75
CA GLU A 89 23.16 -10.86 26.73
C GLU A 89 21.80 -10.73 26.04
N GLU A 90 20.74 -10.40 26.80
CA GLU A 90 19.40 -10.11 26.24
C GLU A 90 19.45 -8.86 25.35
N GLN A 91 20.18 -7.82 25.75
CA GLN A 91 20.34 -6.60 24.96
C GLN A 91 21.16 -6.81 23.68
N GLU A 92 22.19 -7.66 23.70
CA GLU A 92 22.96 -8.01 22.51
C GLU A 92 22.15 -8.88 21.53
N GLN A 93 21.40 -9.87 22.02
CA GLN A 93 20.52 -10.69 21.19
C GLN A 93 19.39 -9.87 20.56
N GLU A 94 18.76 -8.98 21.32
CA GLU A 94 17.73 -8.07 20.80
C GLU A 94 18.30 -7.05 19.79
N GLN A 95 19.57 -6.65 19.95
CA GLN A 95 20.26 -5.78 18.98
C GLN A 95 20.54 -6.49 17.65
N ASP A 96 20.92 -7.77 17.72
CA ASP A 96 21.07 -8.61 16.54
C ASP A 96 19.73 -8.80 15.82
N GLU A 97 18.64 -9.04 16.58
CA GLU A 97 17.30 -9.21 16.03
C GLU A 97 16.82 -7.97 15.26
N LEU A 98 16.93 -6.77 15.83
CA LEU A 98 16.50 -5.55 15.14
C LEU A 98 17.34 -5.32 13.86
N SER A 99 18.64 -5.55 13.94
CA SER A 99 19.54 -5.37 12.80
C SER A 99 19.23 -6.36 11.68
N ARG A 100 18.93 -7.62 12.04
CA ARG A 100 18.49 -8.66 11.12
C ARG A 100 17.16 -8.31 10.47
N ARG A 101 16.16 -7.86 11.24
CA ARG A 101 14.85 -7.42 10.71
C ARG A 101 15.00 -6.25 9.74
N CYS A 102 15.84 -5.27 10.06
CA CYS A 102 16.11 -4.15 9.17
C CYS A 102 16.89 -4.55 7.91
N GLY A 103 17.71 -5.60 7.98
CA GLY A 103 18.37 -6.19 6.81
C GLY A 103 17.39 -6.72 5.77
N ASP A 104 16.15 -7.02 6.18
CA ASP A 104 15.09 -7.46 5.28
C ASP A 104 14.29 -6.34 4.62
N PHE A 105 14.52 -5.07 4.95
CA PHE A 105 13.76 -3.95 4.40
C PHE A 105 14.17 -3.61 2.96
N MET A 106 13.29 -2.88 2.25
CA MET A 106 13.60 -2.43 0.89
C MET A 106 14.70 -1.36 0.87
N ALA A 107 14.86 -0.60 1.96
CA ALA A 107 15.91 0.36 2.20
C ALA A 107 16.09 0.60 3.72
N PRO A 108 17.18 1.23 4.18
CA PRO A 108 17.36 1.57 5.59
C PRO A 108 16.22 2.43 6.16
N PRO A 109 15.88 2.28 7.45
CA PRO A 109 14.79 3.03 8.08
C PRO A 109 14.83 4.54 7.91
N VAL A 110 13.66 5.16 7.91
CA VAL A 110 13.54 6.61 7.72
C VAL A 110 14.08 7.34 8.93
N SER A 111 13.70 6.93 10.14
CA SER A 111 14.22 7.50 11.40
C SER A 111 15.66 7.09 11.71
N GLY A 112 16.18 6.08 11.01
CA GLY A 112 17.50 5.52 11.22
C GLY A 112 17.58 4.52 12.38
N LEU A 113 18.53 3.59 12.31
CA LEU A 113 18.65 2.47 13.25
C LEU A 113 18.88 2.91 14.71
N ARG A 114 19.66 3.98 14.93
CA ARG A 114 19.97 4.46 16.28
C ARG A 114 18.71 4.94 17.02
N GLU A 115 17.83 5.66 16.32
CA GLU A 115 16.58 6.18 16.88
C GLU A 115 15.59 5.04 17.14
N LEU A 116 15.47 4.09 16.20
CA LEU A 116 14.62 2.92 16.41
C LEU A 116 15.09 2.06 17.58
N ARG A 117 16.41 1.98 17.83
CA ARG A 117 16.97 1.30 19.00
C ARG A 117 16.64 2.04 20.29
N SER A 118 16.91 3.33 20.37
CA SER A 118 16.75 4.11 21.60
C SER A 118 15.28 4.24 22.02
N ARG A 119 14.34 4.24 21.06
CA ARG A 119 12.90 4.42 21.29
C ARG A 119 12.07 3.18 20.94
N ARG A 120 12.67 1.99 21.00
CA ARG A 120 12.03 0.73 20.55
C ARG A 120 10.64 0.45 21.12
N GLN A 121 10.36 0.90 22.35
CA GLN A 121 9.08 0.71 23.02
C GLN A 121 8.03 1.76 22.63
N GLU A 122 8.44 2.88 22.02
CA GLU A 122 7.51 3.89 21.55
C GLU A 122 6.70 3.37 20.36
N MET A 123 5.41 3.72 20.33
CA MET A 123 4.52 3.32 19.24
C MET A 123 5.01 3.80 17.87
N ARG A 124 5.70 4.94 17.80
CA ARG A 124 6.34 5.44 16.57
C ARG A 124 7.35 4.45 16.00
N SER A 125 8.28 3.96 16.81
CA SER A 125 9.30 3.00 16.36
C SER A 125 8.68 1.67 15.96
N ARG A 126 7.70 1.19 16.74
CA ARG A 126 6.98 -0.06 16.44
C ARG A 126 6.16 0.01 15.16
N MET A 127 5.48 1.13 14.93
CA MET A 127 4.73 1.36 13.70
C MET A 127 5.64 1.56 12.50
N GLU A 128 6.78 2.25 12.63
CA GLU A 128 7.77 2.35 11.53
C GLU A 128 8.29 0.97 11.12
N MET A 129 8.62 0.10 12.09
CA MET A 129 9.00 -1.28 11.81
C MET A 129 7.89 -2.04 11.08
N LEU A 130 6.65 -1.96 11.55
CA LEU A 130 5.51 -2.63 10.92
C LEU A 130 5.31 -2.21 9.45
N ILE A 131 5.35 -0.91 9.15
CA ILE A 131 5.09 -0.41 7.80
C ILE A 131 6.23 -0.75 6.84
N MET A 132 7.47 -0.79 7.33
CA MET A 132 8.64 -1.21 6.56
C MET A 132 8.66 -2.72 6.29
N GLU A 133 8.29 -3.52 7.28
CA GLU A 133 8.08 -4.97 7.13
C GLU A 133 6.99 -5.25 6.11
N THR A 134 5.85 -4.56 6.23
CA THR A 134 4.74 -4.68 5.29
C THR A 134 5.18 -4.32 3.87
N GLN A 135 5.91 -3.21 3.69
CA GLN A 135 6.44 -2.83 2.39
C GLN A 135 7.35 -3.92 1.80
N SER A 136 8.29 -4.43 2.57
CA SER A 136 9.21 -5.48 2.11
C SER A 136 8.48 -6.77 1.75
N GLN A 137 7.59 -7.25 2.63
CA GLN A 137 6.83 -8.48 2.41
C GLN A 137 5.98 -8.39 1.14
N VAL A 138 5.26 -7.28 0.94
CA VAL A 138 4.45 -7.07 -0.26
C VAL A 138 5.32 -6.97 -1.50
N CYS A 139 6.37 -6.13 -1.50
CA CYS A 139 7.28 -6.01 -2.65
C CYS A 139 7.89 -7.35 -3.06
N ARG A 140 8.38 -8.13 -2.08
CA ARG A 140 8.97 -9.47 -2.33
C ARG A 140 7.93 -10.45 -2.88
N ALA A 141 6.73 -10.47 -2.31
CA ALA A 141 5.66 -11.35 -2.79
C ALA A 141 5.23 -11.02 -4.23
N LEU A 142 5.11 -9.72 -4.56
CA LEU A 142 4.79 -9.27 -5.92
C LEU A 142 5.93 -9.59 -6.89
N ALA A 143 7.18 -9.29 -6.54
CA ALA A 143 8.33 -9.61 -7.37
C ALA A 143 8.43 -11.12 -7.66
N GLN A 144 8.16 -11.96 -6.66
CA GLN A 144 8.15 -13.42 -6.84
C GLN A 144 7.07 -13.88 -7.84
N VAL A 145 5.87 -13.33 -7.73
CA VAL A 145 4.77 -13.66 -8.66
C VAL A 145 5.08 -13.15 -10.06
N ASP A 146 5.64 -11.95 -10.19
CA ASP A 146 6.03 -11.31 -11.45
C ASP A 146 7.40 -11.77 -11.99
N ARG A 147 7.76 -13.04 -11.73
CA ARG A 147 8.94 -13.73 -12.27
C ARG A 147 10.27 -13.00 -12.04
N GLY A 148 10.40 -12.34 -10.89
CA GLY A 148 11.64 -11.66 -10.48
C GLY A 148 11.73 -10.21 -10.96
N ALA A 149 10.63 -9.57 -11.37
CA ALA A 149 10.61 -8.15 -11.67
C ALA A 149 11.12 -7.33 -10.47
N ALA A 150 11.99 -6.36 -10.74
CA ALA A 150 12.63 -5.54 -9.72
C ALA A 150 11.80 -4.27 -9.45
N PHE A 151 11.69 -3.90 -8.17
CA PHE A 151 11.20 -2.58 -7.78
C PHE A 151 12.34 -1.57 -7.85
N THR A 152 12.08 -0.41 -8.46
CA THR A 152 12.89 0.78 -8.24
C THR A 152 12.62 1.28 -6.83
N VAL A 153 13.67 1.33 -6.00
CA VAL A 153 13.58 1.79 -4.61
C VAL A 153 14.20 3.18 -4.50
N ASP A 154 13.37 4.16 -4.15
CA ASP A 154 13.78 5.54 -3.93
C ASP A 154 13.56 5.95 -2.47
N ARG A 155 14.65 6.08 -1.70
CA ARG A 155 14.64 6.63 -0.34
C ARG A 155 14.89 8.13 -0.43
N TRP A 156 13.98 8.91 0.15
CA TRP A 156 13.98 10.36 0.08
C TRP A 156 13.71 11.00 1.44
N GLU A 157 14.10 12.26 1.58
CA GLU A 157 14.00 13.05 2.82
C GLU A 157 13.24 14.36 2.57
N ARG A 158 12.64 14.92 3.62
CA ARG A 158 11.94 16.21 3.57
C ARG A 158 12.70 17.26 4.35
N LYS A 159 12.80 18.45 3.75
CA LYS A 159 13.38 19.63 4.41
C LYS A 159 12.64 20.00 5.72
N GLU A 160 11.34 19.78 5.77
CA GLU A 160 10.50 20.10 6.94
C GLU A 160 10.55 19.03 8.04
N GLY A 161 11.18 17.87 7.79
CA GLY A 161 11.29 16.76 8.72
C GLY A 161 10.71 15.46 8.18
N GLY A 162 11.47 14.38 8.40
CA GLY A 162 11.12 13.03 7.97
C GLY A 162 11.49 12.72 6.52
N GLY A 163 10.77 11.80 5.90
CA GLY A 163 11.07 11.27 4.58
C GLY A 163 10.18 10.08 4.22
N GLY A 164 10.69 9.23 3.33
CA GLY A 164 10.00 8.02 2.94
C GLY A 164 10.81 7.13 2.01
N ILE A 165 10.21 6.01 1.65
CA ILE A 165 10.76 5.03 0.72
C ILE A 165 9.64 4.72 -0.27
N SER A 166 9.85 5.06 -1.54
CA SER A 166 8.94 4.72 -2.62
C SER A 166 9.49 3.48 -3.35
N CYS A 167 8.74 2.38 -3.34
CA CYS A 167 9.05 1.22 -4.17
C CYS A 167 8.08 1.19 -5.34
N VAL A 168 8.58 1.29 -6.57
CA VAL A 168 7.75 1.27 -7.79
C VAL A 168 8.25 0.20 -8.75
N LEU A 169 7.34 -0.66 -9.19
CA LEU A 169 7.50 -1.58 -10.32
C LEU A 169 6.59 -1.07 -11.44
N GLN A 170 7.13 -0.97 -12.65
CA GLN A 170 6.38 -0.56 -13.82
C GLN A 170 6.75 -1.48 -14.99
N ASP A 171 5.78 -1.72 -15.87
CA ASP A 171 5.96 -2.54 -17.09
C ASP A 171 6.40 -3.98 -16.80
N GLY A 172 5.90 -4.55 -15.70
CA GLY A 172 6.10 -5.96 -15.34
C GLY A 172 5.32 -6.93 -16.24
N ASN A 173 5.57 -8.23 -16.06
CA ASN A 173 4.87 -9.28 -16.81
C ASN A 173 3.43 -9.44 -16.30
N ILE A 174 3.24 -9.36 -14.98
CA ILE A 174 1.94 -9.50 -14.32
C ILE A 174 1.41 -8.15 -13.87
N PHE A 175 2.26 -7.29 -13.29
CA PHE A 175 1.87 -5.98 -12.82
C PHE A 175 2.27 -4.91 -13.83
N GLU A 176 1.30 -4.23 -14.39
CA GLU A 176 1.57 -3.11 -15.30
C GLU A 176 2.15 -1.92 -14.53
N LYS A 177 1.67 -1.70 -13.30
CA LYS A 177 2.24 -0.76 -12.35
C LYS A 177 1.90 -1.19 -10.92
N ALA A 178 2.90 -1.20 -10.05
CA ALA A 178 2.71 -1.47 -8.63
C ALA A 178 3.56 -0.49 -7.84
N GLY A 179 2.98 0.17 -6.84
CA GLY A 179 3.77 0.95 -5.91
C GLY A 179 3.41 0.67 -4.46
N VAL A 180 4.44 0.62 -3.62
CA VAL A 180 4.33 0.37 -2.19
C VAL A 180 5.20 1.41 -1.49
N ASN A 181 4.56 2.43 -0.91
CA ASN A 181 5.23 3.61 -0.41
C ASN A 181 5.13 3.67 1.12
N VAL A 182 6.27 3.78 1.78
CA VAL A 182 6.40 4.15 3.20
C VAL A 182 6.68 5.63 3.29
N SER A 183 6.09 6.30 4.27
CA SER A 183 6.52 7.65 4.65
C SER A 183 6.48 7.79 6.16
N VAL A 184 7.44 8.53 6.70
CA VAL A 184 7.55 8.88 8.12
C VAL A 184 7.82 10.37 8.16
N VAL A 185 6.83 11.14 8.57
CA VAL A 185 6.83 12.60 8.56
C VAL A 185 6.72 13.08 9.98
N PHE A 186 7.50 14.09 10.33
CA PHE A 186 7.38 14.79 11.60
C PHE A 186 7.64 16.27 11.38
N GLY A 187 7.06 17.10 12.26
CA GLY A 187 7.16 18.54 12.16
C GLY A 187 6.20 19.22 13.13
N HIS A 188 5.74 20.41 12.76
CA HIS A 188 4.73 21.14 13.52
C HIS A 188 3.47 21.29 12.67
N LEU A 189 2.30 21.11 13.27
CA LEU A 189 1.03 21.37 12.58
C LEU A 189 0.95 22.85 12.17
N SER A 190 0.43 23.10 10.97
CA SER A 190 0.03 24.44 10.57
C SER A 190 -1.21 24.88 11.36
N GLU A 191 -1.46 26.18 11.41
CA GLU A 191 -2.64 26.72 12.10
C GLU A 191 -3.94 26.24 11.44
N GLU A 192 -3.97 26.15 10.11
CA GLU A 192 -5.11 25.62 9.36
C GLU A 192 -5.38 24.16 9.71
N ALA A 193 -4.32 23.35 9.81
CA ALA A 193 -4.42 21.95 10.19
C ALA A 193 -4.91 21.79 11.64
N ALA A 194 -4.43 22.62 12.56
CA ALA A 194 -4.87 22.62 13.94
C ALA A 194 -6.34 23.05 14.09
N GLN A 195 -6.78 24.08 13.36
CA GLN A 195 -8.18 24.54 13.35
C GLN A 195 -9.13 23.46 12.81
N GLN A 196 -8.71 22.76 11.77
CA GLN A 196 -9.46 21.64 11.21
C GLN A 196 -9.59 20.47 12.18
N MET A 197 -8.55 20.16 12.96
CA MET A 197 -8.64 19.13 13.99
C MET A 197 -9.59 19.55 15.13
N ARG A 198 -9.57 20.83 15.52
CA ARG A 198 -10.48 21.37 16.52
C ARG A 198 -11.94 21.30 16.08
N SER A 199 -12.24 21.57 14.81
CA SER A 199 -13.62 21.46 14.30
C SER A 199 -14.15 20.01 14.29
N ARG A 200 -13.27 19.01 14.37
CA ARG A 200 -13.61 17.59 14.55
C ARG A 200 -13.71 17.17 16.02
N GLY A 201 -13.68 18.12 16.95
CA GLY A 201 -13.81 17.85 18.38
C GLY A 201 -12.50 17.49 19.10
N LYS A 202 -11.33 17.62 18.45
CA LYS A 202 -10.03 17.39 19.12
C LYS A 202 -9.61 18.64 19.89
N THR A 203 -9.31 18.50 21.18
CA THR A 203 -8.84 19.62 22.03
C THR A 203 -7.32 19.70 21.99
N LEU A 204 -6.76 20.61 21.19
CA LEU A 204 -5.31 20.76 21.02
C LEU A 204 -4.74 21.88 21.91
N LYS A 205 -3.82 21.55 22.83
CA LYS A 205 -3.13 22.52 23.68
C LYS A 205 -1.73 22.80 23.13
N THR A 206 -1.50 24.03 22.69
CA THR A 206 -0.24 24.43 22.02
C THR A 206 0.90 24.61 23.02
N LYS A 207 2.10 24.10 22.71
CA LYS A 207 3.34 24.31 23.47
C LYS A 207 4.13 25.41 22.79
N ASN A 208 4.30 26.57 23.42
CA ASN A 208 5.01 27.73 22.82
C ASN A 208 4.47 28.12 21.42
N GLY A 209 3.16 28.02 21.22
CA GLY A 209 2.52 28.29 19.92
C GLY A 209 2.72 27.21 18.86
N LYS A 210 3.32 26.05 19.21
CA LYS A 210 3.58 24.95 18.29
C LYS A 210 2.88 23.66 18.74
N LEU A 211 2.61 22.79 17.77
CA LEU A 211 2.04 21.46 17.97
C LEU A 211 2.89 20.44 17.22
N PRO A 212 3.90 19.84 17.87
CA PRO A 212 4.70 18.78 17.28
C PRO A 212 3.81 17.60 16.90
N PHE A 213 3.98 17.10 15.68
CA PHE A 213 3.27 15.91 15.22
C PHE A 213 4.21 14.91 14.56
N CYS A 214 3.77 13.66 14.53
CA CYS A 214 4.36 12.61 13.73
C CYS A 214 3.24 11.86 12.98
N ALA A 215 3.46 11.59 11.71
CA ALA A 215 2.56 10.84 10.85
C ALA A 215 3.39 9.81 10.07
N MET A 216 3.01 8.55 10.14
CA MET A 216 3.71 7.47 9.43
C MET A 216 2.75 6.44 8.88
N GLY A 217 3.13 5.77 7.80
CA GLY A 217 2.29 4.72 7.23
C GLY A 217 2.81 4.15 5.92
N VAL A 218 2.27 2.98 5.58
CA VAL A 218 2.41 2.34 4.28
C VAL A 218 1.17 2.63 3.44
N SER A 219 1.36 2.85 2.14
CA SER A 219 0.28 3.05 1.18
C SER A 219 0.66 2.40 -0.14
N SER A 220 -0.25 1.64 -0.73
CA SER A 220 0.00 0.92 -1.96
C SER A 220 -1.19 0.93 -2.89
N VAL A 221 -0.89 0.94 -4.19
CA VAL A 221 -1.83 0.60 -5.26
C VAL A 221 -1.11 -0.31 -6.24
N ILE A 222 -1.79 -1.37 -6.64
CA ILE A 222 -1.24 -2.39 -7.55
C ILE A 222 -2.24 -2.59 -8.69
N HIS A 223 -1.78 -2.31 -9.91
CA HIS A 223 -2.54 -2.45 -11.15
C HIS A 223 -1.98 -3.61 -11.99
N PRO A 224 -2.66 -4.77 -11.97
CA PRO A 224 -2.31 -5.89 -12.84
C PRO A 224 -2.52 -5.57 -14.31
N LYS A 225 -1.73 -6.23 -15.17
CA LYS A 225 -1.83 -6.16 -16.63
C LYS A 225 -3.05 -6.91 -17.16
N ASN A 226 -3.36 -8.07 -16.58
CA ASN A 226 -4.48 -8.92 -16.98
C ASN A 226 -5.82 -8.36 -16.44
N PRO A 227 -6.85 -8.15 -17.27
CA PRO A 227 -8.18 -7.70 -16.83
C PRO A 227 -8.81 -8.54 -15.73
N HIS A 228 -8.52 -9.85 -15.71
CA HIS A 228 -9.08 -10.81 -14.76
C HIS A 228 -8.43 -10.76 -13.38
N VAL A 229 -7.32 -10.05 -13.22
CA VAL A 229 -6.71 -9.80 -11.91
C VAL A 229 -7.14 -8.42 -11.40
N PRO A 230 -7.77 -8.32 -10.22
CA PRO A 230 -8.25 -7.06 -9.68
C PRO A 230 -7.12 -6.11 -9.30
N THR A 231 -7.38 -4.80 -9.41
CA THR A 231 -6.55 -3.80 -8.73
C THR A 231 -6.78 -3.89 -7.22
N ILE A 232 -5.74 -3.71 -6.41
CA ILE A 232 -5.85 -3.60 -4.95
C ILE A 232 -5.26 -2.27 -4.47
N HIS A 233 -5.86 -1.72 -3.42
CA HIS A 233 -5.32 -0.63 -2.64
C HIS A 233 -5.26 -1.02 -1.16
N PHE A 234 -4.20 -0.60 -0.48
CA PHE A 234 -4.17 -0.63 0.98
C PHE A 234 -3.41 0.56 1.56
N ASN A 235 -3.81 0.93 2.77
CA ASN A 235 -3.17 1.96 3.56
C ASN A 235 -3.23 1.58 5.04
N TYR A 236 -2.12 1.71 5.78
CA TYR A 236 -2.12 1.60 7.23
C TYR A 236 -1.22 2.69 7.79
N ARG A 237 -1.77 3.54 8.66
CA ARG A 237 -1.13 4.76 9.14
C ARG A 237 -1.37 5.02 10.63
N TYR A 238 -0.44 5.72 11.23
CA TYR A 238 -0.47 6.20 12.60
C TYR A 238 -0.18 7.70 12.62
N PHE A 239 -0.88 8.40 13.50
CA PHE A 239 -0.69 9.81 13.73
C PHE A 239 -0.58 10.07 15.23
N GLU A 240 0.34 10.94 15.65
CA GLU A 240 0.38 11.47 17.01
C GLU A 240 0.70 12.96 17.05
N ILE A 241 0.14 13.65 18.03
CA ILE A 241 0.38 15.07 18.37
C ILE A 241 0.80 15.15 19.82
N GLU A 242 1.85 15.90 20.11
CA GLU A 242 2.25 16.21 21.48
C GLU A 242 1.64 17.55 21.92
N ASN A 243 0.89 17.51 23.01
CA ASN A 243 0.32 18.70 23.66
C ASN A 243 1.35 19.39 24.57
N ALA A 244 1.03 20.62 24.99
CA ALA A 244 1.83 21.40 25.94
C ALA A 244 2.16 20.68 27.26
N ASP A 245 1.22 19.90 27.77
CA ASP A 245 1.33 19.13 29.01
C ASP A 245 2.07 17.79 28.84
N GLY A 246 2.61 17.51 27.64
CA GLY A 246 3.30 16.27 27.32
C GLY A 246 2.36 15.09 27.01
N THR A 247 1.04 15.28 27.09
CA THR A 247 0.09 14.26 26.66
C THR A 247 0.11 14.11 25.15
N LYS A 248 -0.10 12.89 24.65
CA LYS A 248 -0.16 12.60 23.22
C LYS A 248 -1.58 12.26 22.79
N GLN A 249 -2.13 13.01 21.84
CA GLN A 249 -3.29 12.56 21.08
C GLN A 249 -2.80 11.71 19.91
N TRP A 250 -3.49 10.61 19.64
CA TRP A 250 -3.08 9.66 18.62
C TRP A 250 -4.28 8.98 18.03
N TRP A 251 -4.12 8.46 16.82
CA TRP A 251 -5.09 7.56 16.20
C TRP A 251 -4.41 6.77 15.09
N PHE A 252 -4.99 5.62 14.77
CA PHE A 252 -4.70 4.86 13.57
C PHE A 252 -5.76 5.13 12.51
N GLY A 253 -5.38 4.86 11.27
CA GLY A 253 -6.31 4.79 10.16
C GLY A 253 -5.78 3.80 9.13
N GLY A 254 -6.66 3.31 8.29
CA GLY A 254 -6.25 2.38 7.27
C GLY A 254 -7.39 1.67 6.58
N GLY A 255 -7.03 0.64 5.83
CA GLY A 255 -7.96 -0.13 5.04
C GLY A 255 -7.26 -0.87 3.93
N THR A 256 -7.93 -1.89 3.42
CA THR A 256 -7.55 -2.66 2.23
C THR A 256 -8.81 -2.89 1.43
N ASP A 257 -8.79 -2.58 0.14
CA ASP A 257 -9.95 -2.67 -0.75
C ASP A 257 -9.59 -3.20 -2.14
N LEU A 258 -10.56 -3.87 -2.77
CA LEU A 258 -10.39 -4.57 -4.04
C LEU A 258 -11.23 -3.95 -5.15
N THR A 259 -10.62 -3.71 -6.31
CA THR A 259 -11.22 -3.12 -7.49
C THR A 259 -11.10 -4.06 -8.70
N PRO A 260 -12.00 -5.05 -8.83
CA PRO A 260 -12.03 -5.94 -9.98
C PRO A 260 -12.52 -5.25 -11.25
N THR A 261 -12.03 -5.73 -12.40
CA THR A 261 -12.56 -5.37 -13.72
C THR A 261 -13.87 -6.12 -14.01
N TYR A 262 -13.89 -7.40 -13.66
CA TYR A 262 -15.01 -8.33 -13.79
C TYR A 262 -15.27 -8.98 -12.44
N LEU A 263 -16.52 -9.26 -12.13
CA LEU A 263 -16.86 -9.94 -10.89
C LEU A 263 -16.35 -11.39 -10.93
N ASN A 264 -15.74 -11.81 -9.82
CA ASN A 264 -15.50 -13.20 -9.47
C ASN A 264 -15.93 -13.37 -8.01
N GLU A 265 -16.98 -14.16 -7.77
CA GLU A 265 -17.55 -14.30 -6.43
C GLU A 265 -16.60 -15.02 -5.46
N GLU A 266 -15.88 -16.04 -5.92
CA GLU A 266 -14.92 -16.76 -5.08
C GLU A 266 -13.79 -15.85 -4.62
N ASP A 267 -13.28 -14.99 -5.50
CA ASP A 267 -12.22 -14.05 -5.17
C ASP A 267 -12.71 -12.97 -4.21
N ALA A 268 -13.94 -12.49 -4.40
CA ALA A 268 -14.57 -11.55 -3.49
C ALA A 268 -14.73 -12.16 -2.09
N ILE A 269 -15.23 -13.40 -2.01
CA ILE A 269 -15.35 -14.16 -0.75
C ILE A 269 -13.97 -14.38 -0.12
N HIS A 270 -12.96 -14.84 -0.87
CA HIS A 270 -11.60 -15.08 -0.37
C HIS A 270 -11.01 -13.80 0.24
N PHE A 271 -11.09 -12.70 -0.50
CA PHE A 271 -10.57 -11.41 -0.08
C PHE A 271 -11.24 -10.93 1.22
N HIS A 272 -12.58 -10.91 1.23
CA HIS A 272 -13.36 -10.42 2.38
C HIS A 272 -13.27 -11.34 3.59
N LYS A 273 -13.23 -12.66 3.39
CA LYS A 273 -13.03 -13.65 4.46
C LYS A 273 -11.70 -13.44 5.16
N THR A 274 -10.62 -13.27 4.39
CA THR A 274 -9.28 -13.05 4.95
C THR A 274 -9.23 -11.76 5.80
N LEU A 275 -9.87 -10.69 5.33
CA LEU A 275 -9.96 -9.44 6.09
C LEU A 275 -10.84 -9.58 7.34
N LYS A 276 -11.94 -10.32 7.25
CA LYS A 276 -12.82 -10.62 8.39
C LYS A 276 -12.09 -11.42 9.46
N GLU A 277 -11.37 -12.48 9.09
CA GLU A 277 -10.56 -13.28 10.01
C GLU A 277 -9.50 -12.43 10.74
N ALA A 278 -8.91 -11.43 10.07
CA ALA A 278 -7.99 -10.49 10.71
C ALA A 278 -8.69 -9.54 11.69
N CYS A 279 -9.93 -9.14 11.42
CA CYS A 279 -10.74 -8.30 12.30
C CYS A 279 -11.29 -9.07 13.51
N ASP A 280 -11.78 -10.29 13.29
CA ASP A 280 -12.44 -11.14 14.29
C ASP A 280 -11.48 -11.57 15.42
N GLN A 281 -10.17 -11.55 15.17
CA GLN A 281 -9.13 -11.72 16.21
C GLN A 281 -9.19 -10.65 17.30
N HIS A 282 -9.76 -9.48 17.01
CA HIS A 282 -9.76 -8.33 17.92
C HIS A 282 -11.17 -8.03 18.42
N ASN A 283 -12.15 -7.96 17.51
CA ASN A 283 -13.56 -7.83 17.85
C ASN A 283 -14.43 -8.16 16.61
N PRO A 284 -15.43 -9.07 16.73
CA PRO A 284 -16.29 -9.48 15.61
C PRO A 284 -17.14 -8.35 15.00
N GLU A 285 -17.33 -7.23 15.70
CA GLU A 285 -18.06 -6.05 15.18
C GLU A 285 -17.21 -5.18 14.26
N LEU A 286 -15.88 -5.36 14.23
CA LEU A 286 -14.98 -4.51 13.45
C LEU A 286 -15.15 -4.70 11.95
N TYR A 287 -15.26 -5.95 11.48
CA TYR A 287 -15.42 -6.20 10.04
C TYR A 287 -16.73 -5.62 9.49
N PRO A 288 -17.93 -5.89 10.06
CA PRO A 288 -19.17 -5.29 9.57
C PRO A 288 -19.11 -3.75 9.55
N LYS A 289 -18.57 -3.14 10.61
CA LYS A 289 -18.41 -1.68 10.72
C LYS A 289 -17.49 -1.12 9.62
N TYR A 290 -16.31 -1.69 9.46
CA TYR A 290 -15.30 -1.18 8.54
C TYR A 290 -15.54 -1.57 7.09
N LYS A 291 -16.26 -2.67 6.84
CA LYS A 291 -16.77 -3.03 5.51
C LYS A 291 -17.79 -2.02 5.04
N LYS A 292 -18.79 -1.71 5.87
CA LYS A 292 -19.78 -0.68 5.55
C LYS A 292 -19.11 0.68 5.30
N TRP A 293 -18.14 1.05 6.13
CA TRP A 293 -17.41 2.31 5.94
C TRP A 293 -16.61 2.31 4.62
N CYS A 294 -16.03 1.18 4.23
CA CYS A 294 -15.36 1.03 2.93
C CYS A 294 -16.32 1.29 1.76
N ASP A 295 -17.52 0.67 1.80
CA ASP A 295 -18.57 0.84 0.79
C ASP A 295 -19.05 2.30 0.67
N ASP A 296 -19.13 3.01 1.80
CA ASP A 296 -19.53 4.42 1.87
C ASP A 296 -18.41 5.37 1.41
N TYR A 297 -17.14 5.03 1.69
CA TYR A 297 -16.00 5.89 1.40
C TYR A 297 -15.62 5.90 -0.08
N PHE A 298 -15.56 4.72 -0.72
CA PHE A 298 -15.13 4.56 -2.10
C PHE A 298 -16.26 4.77 -3.13
N TYR A 299 -17.23 5.65 -2.81
CA TYR A 299 -18.37 5.96 -3.65
C TYR A 299 -18.10 7.12 -4.62
N ILE A 300 -18.25 6.87 -5.92
CA ILE A 300 -18.10 7.85 -7.00
C ILE A 300 -19.45 8.53 -7.21
N LYS A 301 -19.70 9.60 -6.44
CA LYS A 301 -21.01 10.27 -6.36
C LYS A 301 -21.62 10.63 -7.71
N HIS A 302 -20.82 11.12 -8.66
CA HIS A 302 -21.31 11.54 -9.97
C HIS A 302 -21.58 10.37 -10.94
N ARG A 303 -21.21 9.14 -10.58
CA ARG A 303 -21.48 7.91 -11.35
C ARG A 303 -22.54 7.02 -10.70
N GLY A 304 -22.84 7.22 -9.42
CA GLY A 304 -23.78 6.36 -8.71
C GLY A 304 -23.22 4.97 -8.38
N GLU A 305 -21.90 4.79 -8.39
CA GLU A 305 -21.25 3.49 -8.23
C GLU A 305 -20.04 3.58 -7.28
N ARG A 306 -19.61 2.45 -6.70
CA ARG A 306 -18.36 2.36 -5.95
C ARG A 306 -17.20 2.10 -6.89
N ARG A 307 -16.00 2.45 -6.44
CA ARG A 307 -14.75 2.19 -7.17
C ARG A 307 -14.55 0.69 -7.43
N GLY A 308 -14.83 -0.12 -6.42
CA GLY A 308 -14.64 -1.58 -6.39
C GLY A 308 -15.62 -2.25 -5.43
N ILE A 309 -15.33 -3.50 -5.07
CA ILE A 309 -16.20 -4.36 -4.23
C ILE A 309 -15.93 -4.20 -2.72
N GLY A 310 -15.29 -3.09 -2.33
CA GLY A 310 -15.00 -2.75 -0.95
C GLY A 310 -13.87 -3.58 -0.34
N GLY A 311 -13.94 -3.76 0.98
CA GLY A 311 -12.92 -4.36 1.83
C GLY A 311 -13.12 -3.85 3.25
N ILE A 312 -12.08 -3.32 3.88
CA ILE A 312 -12.20 -2.60 5.16
C ILE A 312 -11.67 -1.17 5.03
N PHE A 313 -12.31 -0.23 5.71
CA PHE A 313 -11.82 1.15 5.84
C PHE A 313 -12.11 1.67 7.26
N PHE A 314 -11.11 2.31 7.86
CA PHE A 314 -11.22 2.95 9.16
C PHE A 314 -10.35 4.21 9.25
N ASP A 315 -10.79 5.14 10.06
CA ASP A 315 -10.08 6.38 10.38
C ASP A 315 -10.42 6.78 11.82
N ASP A 316 -9.60 7.64 12.40
CA ASP A 316 -9.72 8.09 13.80
C ASP A 316 -9.84 6.91 14.82
N LEU A 317 -9.14 5.79 14.61
CA LEU A 317 -9.11 4.68 15.56
C LEU A 317 -8.18 5.01 16.74
N ASP A 318 -8.75 5.52 17.83
CA ASP A 318 -8.06 5.97 19.04
C ASP A 318 -8.48 5.24 20.33
N SER A 319 -9.18 4.11 20.18
CA SER A 319 -9.73 3.28 21.27
C SER A 319 -9.69 1.78 20.90
N PRO A 320 -9.79 0.85 21.88
CA PRO A 320 -9.86 1.07 23.33
C PRO A 320 -8.52 1.51 23.95
N SER A 321 -7.40 1.01 23.42
CA SER A 321 -6.06 1.46 23.81
C SER A 321 -5.14 1.52 22.59
N LYS A 322 -4.01 2.22 22.74
CA LYS A 322 -3.01 2.35 21.67
C LYS A 322 -2.42 1.01 21.27
N GLU A 323 -2.24 0.13 22.25
CA GLU A 323 -1.70 -1.20 22.02
C GLU A 323 -2.67 -2.08 21.24
N GLU A 324 -3.92 -2.16 21.69
CA GLU A 324 -4.94 -2.96 21.01
C GLU A 324 -5.22 -2.46 19.58
N ALA A 325 -5.28 -1.15 19.39
CA ALA A 325 -5.40 -0.56 18.05
C ALA A 325 -4.20 -0.89 17.15
N PHE A 326 -2.98 -0.90 17.71
CA PHE A 326 -1.78 -1.30 16.97
C PHE A 326 -1.80 -2.78 16.58
N GLN A 327 -2.22 -3.67 17.50
CA GLN A 327 -2.34 -5.11 17.20
C GLN A 327 -3.38 -5.37 16.11
N PHE A 328 -4.50 -4.64 16.14
CA PHE A 328 -5.51 -4.70 15.07
C PHE A 328 -4.92 -4.28 13.71
N VAL A 329 -4.22 -3.14 13.67
CA VAL A 329 -3.55 -2.67 12.44
C VAL A 329 -2.50 -3.66 11.96
N GLN A 330 -1.76 -4.30 12.88
CA GLN A 330 -0.79 -5.34 12.55
C GLN A 330 -1.45 -6.58 11.91
N SER A 331 -2.53 -7.10 12.49
CA SER A 331 -3.28 -8.23 11.89
C SER A 331 -3.79 -7.88 10.50
N CYS A 332 -4.33 -6.66 10.34
CA CYS A 332 -4.80 -6.18 9.04
C CYS A 332 -3.67 -6.05 7.99
N ALA A 333 -2.50 -5.55 8.39
CA ALA A 333 -1.34 -5.46 7.50
C ALA A 333 -0.81 -6.85 7.09
N LYS A 334 -0.77 -7.81 8.03
CA LYS A 334 -0.40 -9.21 7.76
C LYS A 334 -1.38 -9.92 6.80
N ALA A 335 -2.63 -9.47 6.73
CA ALA A 335 -3.65 -10.03 5.85
C ALA A 335 -3.50 -9.64 4.36
N ILE A 336 -2.71 -8.61 4.04
CA ILE A 336 -2.57 -8.09 2.65
C ILE A 336 -2.10 -9.16 1.67
N VAL A 337 -1.00 -9.85 1.99
CA VAL A 337 -0.42 -10.85 1.08
C VAL A 337 -1.36 -12.06 0.93
N PRO A 338 -1.88 -12.67 2.02
CA PRO A 338 -2.84 -13.77 1.92
C PRO A 338 -4.15 -13.43 1.20
N CYS A 339 -4.67 -12.20 1.34
CA CYS A 339 -5.94 -11.83 0.71
C CYS A 339 -5.81 -11.58 -0.80
N TYR A 340 -4.61 -11.23 -1.29
CA TYR A 340 -4.42 -10.78 -2.67
C TYR A 340 -3.59 -11.72 -3.55
N VAL A 341 -2.46 -12.22 -3.06
CA VAL A 341 -1.53 -13.01 -3.88
C VAL A 341 -2.16 -14.30 -4.45
N PRO A 342 -3.03 -15.04 -3.71
CA PRO A 342 -3.73 -16.18 -4.28
C PRO A 342 -4.58 -15.81 -5.50
N ILE A 343 -5.31 -14.68 -5.45
CA ILE A 343 -6.13 -14.17 -6.56
C ILE A 343 -5.25 -13.87 -7.78
N VAL A 344 -4.11 -13.19 -7.58
CA VAL A 344 -3.17 -12.91 -8.68
C VAL A 344 -2.65 -14.20 -9.30
N LYS A 345 -2.25 -15.19 -8.48
CA LYS A 345 -1.72 -16.46 -8.99
C LYS A 345 -2.78 -17.22 -9.80
N LYS A 346 -4.04 -17.19 -9.36
CA LYS A 346 -5.18 -17.82 -10.03
C LYS A 346 -5.42 -17.21 -11.42
N HIS A 347 -5.44 -15.88 -11.52
CA HIS A 347 -5.93 -15.19 -12.72
C HIS A 347 -4.86 -14.59 -13.64
N SER A 348 -3.59 -14.51 -13.21
CA SER A 348 -2.53 -13.84 -13.98
C SER A 348 -2.27 -14.42 -15.37
N ARG A 349 -2.66 -15.69 -15.60
CA ARG A 349 -2.46 -16.42 -16.86
C ARG A 349 -3.73 -16.60 -17.68
N ASP A 350 -4.86 -16.09 -17.20
CA ASP A 350 -6.13 -16.24 -17.91
C ASP A 350 -6.05 -15.53 -19.26
N PRO A 351 -6.51 -16.17 -20.36
CA PRO A 351 -6.61 -15.50 -21.63
C PRO A 351 -7.61 -14.35 -21.53
N PHE A 352 -7.35 -13.25 -22.23
CA PHE A 352 -8.29 -12.13 -22.30
C PHE A 352 -8.39 -11.57 -23.71
N THR A 353 -9.56 -11.03 -24.05
CA THR A 353 -9.80 -10.43 -25.37
C THR A 353 -9.43 -8.94 -25.40
N PRO A 354 -9.26 -8.35 -26.59
CA PRO A 354 -9.09 -6.90 -26.71
C PRO A 354 -10.24 -6.09 -26.09
N GLU A 355 -11.46 -6.59 -26.15
CA GLU A 355 -12.66 -5.99 -25.55
C GLU A 355 -12.58 -6.00 -24.03
N GLU A 356 -12.15 -7.11 -23.43
CA GLU A 356 -11.94 -7.21 -21.98
C GLU A 356 -10.83 -6.26 -21.50
N LYS A 357 -9.77 -6.10 -22.30
CA LYS A 357 -8.72 -5.10 -22.03
C LYS A 357 -9.26 -3.68 -22.14
N LEU A 358 -10.12 -3.39 -23.12
CA LEU A 358 -10.76 -2.09 -23.26
C LEU A 358 -11.68 -1.78 -22.07
N TRP A 359 -12.44 -2.76 -21.60
CA TRP A 359 -13.26 -2.62 -20.39
C TRP A 359 -12.40 -2.32 -19.15
N GLN A 360 -11.26 -3.02 -18.99
CA GLN A 360 -10.29 -2.70 -17.93
C GLN A 360 -9.86 -1.23 -17.97
N GLN A 361 -9.61 -0.67 -19.16
CA GLN A 361 -9.22 0.74 -19.29
C GLN A 361 -10.34 1.70 -18.86
N LEU A 362 -11.60 1.37 -19.15
CA LEU A 362 -12.76 2.15 -18.68
C LEU A 362 -12.93 2.07 -17.16
N ARG A 363 -12.77 0.88 -16.57
CA ARG A 363 -12.77 0.70 -15.10
C ARG A 363 -11.63 1.44 -14.42
N ARG A 364 -10.44 1.46 -15.03
CA ARG A 364 -9.30 2.27 -14.55
C ARG A 364 -9.56 3.78 -14.67
N GLY A 365 -10.31 4.22 -15.68
CA GLY A 365 -10.82 5.59 -15.75
C GLY A 365 -11.63 5.98 -14.51
N ARG A 366 -12.48 5.08 -14.00
CA ARG A 366 -13.21 5.28 -12.74
C ARG A 366 -12.31 5.34 -11.51
N TYR A 367 -11.24 4.54 -11.50
CA TYR A 367 -10.22 4.60 -10.43
C TYR A 367 -9.55 5.98 -10.38
N VAL A 368 -9.17 6.52 -11.55
CA VAL A 368 -8.61 7.87 -11.69
C VAL A 368 -9.62 8.95 -11.28
N GLU A 369 -10.88 8.84 -11.72
CA GLU A 369 -11.97 9.75 -11.32
C GLU A 369 -12.09 9.82 -9.79
N PHE A 370 -12.09 8.67 -9.10
CA PHE A 370 -12.14 8.66 -7.64
C PHE A 370 -10.93 9.35 -7.02
N ASN A 371 -9.71 8.97 -7.43
CA ASN A 371 -8.49 9.48 -6.80
C ASN A 371 -8.32 10.99 -6.97
N LEU A 372 -8.67 11.54 -8.14
CA LEU A 372 -8.51 12.98 -8.39
C LEU A 372 -9.67 13.81 -7.84
N VAL A 373 -10.90 13.27 -7.80
CA VAL A 373 -12.10 14.03 -7.45
C VAL A 373 -12.56 13.83 -6.01
N TYR A 374 -12.30 12.67 -5.38
CA TYR A 374 -12.88 12.33 -4.07
C TYR A 374 -11.87 11.87 -3.03
N ASP A 375 -10.77 11.24 -3.44
CA ASP A 375 -9.78 10.74 -2.48
C ASP A 375 -9.18 11.89 -1.66
N ARG A 376 -9.36 11.79 -0.34
CA ARG A 376 -8.88 12.81 0.59
C ARG A 376 -7.37 12.83 0.64
N GLY A 377 -6.74 11.67 0.53
CA GLY A 377 -5.28 11.52 0.61
C GLY A 377 -4.58 12.20 -0.56
N THR A 378 -5.03 11.92 -1.77
CA THR A 378 -4.49 12.51 -3.00
C THR A 378 -4.66 14.04 -3.01
N LYS A 379 -5.88 14.55 -2.77
CA LYS A 379 -6.13 15.99 -2.77
C LYS A 379 -5.28 16.73 -1.74
N PHE A 380 -5.23 16.21 -0.52
CA PHE A 380 -4.45 16.82 0.54
C PHE A 380 -2.95 16.80 0.22
N GLY A 381 -2.44 15.66 -0.26
CA GLY A 381 -1.03 15.52 -0.65
C GLY A 381 -0.63 16.50 -1.74
N LEU A 382 -1.47 16.68 -2.76
CA LEU A 382 -1.22 17.64 -3.84
C LEU A 382 -1.32 19.11 -3.39
N ALA A 383 -2.15 19.40 -2.39
CA ALA A 383 -2.32 20.74 -1.83
C ALA A 383 -1.22 21.11 -0.81
N THR A 384 -0.46 20.13 -0.30
CA THR A 384 0.55 20.36 0.75
C THR A 384 1.90 20.69 0.13
N PRO A 385 2.46 21.90 0.36
CA PRO A 385 3.79 22.26 -0.12
C PRO A 385 4.87 21.27 0.33
N GLY A 386 5.89 21.07 -0.49
CA GLY A 386 7.00 20.17 -0.18
C GLY A 386 6.66 18.67 -0.25
N SER A 387 5.42 18.32 -0.60
CA SER A 387 5.01 16.94 -0.85
C SER A 387 5.65 16.36 -2.10
N ARG A 388 6.13 15.11 -2.02
CA ARG A 388 6.64 14.38 -3.19
C ARG A 388 5.48 13.94 -4.09
N ILE A 389 5.21 14.73 -5.12
CA ILE A 389 4.09 14.53 -6.07
C ILE A 389 4.13 13.14 -6.71
N GLU A 390 5.30 12.67 -7.12
CA GLU A 390 5.47 11.33 -7.70
C GLU A 390 5.06 10.19 -6.75
N SER A 391 5.22 10.37 -5.44
CA SER A 391 4.77 9.36 -4.45
C SER A 391 3.25 9.39 -4.23
N ILE A 392 2.60 10.51 -4.53
CA ILE A 392 1.14 10.67 -4.45
C ILE A 392 0.49 10.08 -5.70
N LEU A 393 1.00 10.46 -6.89
CA LEU A 393 0.47 10.03 -8.18
C LEU A 393 0.89 8.61 -8.58
N MET A 394 1.70 7.93 -7.76
CA MET A 394 1.96 6.50 -7.86
C MET A 394 0.65 5.69 -7.98
N SER A 395 -0.42 6.14 -7.32
CA SER A 395 -1.73 5.51 -7.34
C SER A 395 -2.44 5.49 -8.70
N LEU A 396 -1.99 6.27 -9.68
CA LEU A 396 -2.59 6.30 -11.01
C LEU A 396 -2.08 5.12 -11.85
N PRO A 397 -2.97 4.43 -12.61
CA PRO A 397 -2.57 3.37 -13.52
C PRO A 397 -1.70 3.91 -14.65
N LEU A 398 -0.95 3.02 -15.32
CA LEU A 398 -0.13 3.41 -16.49
C LEU A 398 -1.02 3.89 -17.64
N THR A 399 -2.18 3.25 -17.82
CA THR A 399 -3.17 3.60 -18.85
C THR A 399 -4.59 3.58 -18.29
N ALA A 400 -5.43 4.46 -18.82
CA ALA A 400 -6.86 4.55 -18.55
C ALA A 400 -7.60 5.09 -19.77
N ARG A 401 -8.92 4.86 -19.86
CA ARG A 401 -9.77 5.32 -20.97
C ARG A 401 -11.06 5.96 -20.45
N TRP A 402 -11.51 6.98 -21.16
CA TRP A 402 -12.87 7.52 -21.06
C TRP A 402 -13.53 7.46 -22.42
N GLN A 403 -14.76 6.96 -22.46
CA GLN A 403 -15.57 6.88 -23.67
C GLN A 403 -16.93 7.52 -23.42
N TYR A 404 -17.32 8.40 -24.33
CA TYR A 404 -18.57 9.14 -24.24
C TYR A 404 -19.77 8.18 -24.31
N MET A 405 -20.68 8.28 -23.33
CA MET A 405 -21.96 7.53 -23.27
C MET A 405 -21.83 6.00 -23.43
N HIS A 406 -20.69 5.42 -23.05
CA HIS A 406 -20.51 3.96 -23.09
C HIS A 406 -21.42 3.27 -22.05
N THR A 407 -22.27 2.36 -22.53
CA THR A 407 -23.11 1.47 -21.72
C THR A 407 -22.85 0.03 -22.19
N PRO A 408 -22.46 -0.90 -21.29
CA PRO A 408 -22.29 -2.29 -21.67
C PRO A 408 -23.64 -2.97 -21.97
N PRO A 409 -23.66 -4.08 -22.73
CA PRO A 409 -24.88 -4.89 -22.94
C PRO A 409 -25.46 -5.40 -21.61
N GLU A 410 -26.79 -5.47 -21.48
CA GLU A 410 -27.45 -5.78 -20.19
C GLU A 410 -27.11 -7.16 -19.62
N GLU A 411 -26.94 -8.17 -20.47
CA GLU A 411 -26.62 -9.56 -20.06
C GLU A 411 -25.11 -9.86 -20.06
N SER A 412 -24.27 -8.82 -19.96
CA SER A 412 -22.80 -8.96 -20.01
C SER A 412 -22.17 -9.01 -18.61
N ARG A 413 -20.95 -9.56 -18.54
CA ARG A 413 -20.13 -9.54 -17.31
C ARG A 413 -19.78 -8.10 -16.88
N GLU A 414 -19.72 -7.17 -17.83
CA GLU A 414 -19.54 -5.74 -17.60
C GLU A 414 -20.76 -5.13 -16.89
N ALA A 415 -21.97 -5.52 -17.26
CA ALA A 415 -23.19 -5.07 -16.58
C ALA A 415 -23.31 -5.68 -15.18
N GLU A 416 -22.96 -6.96 -15.01
CA GLU A 416 -22.95 -7.65 -13.72
C GLU A 416 -22.07 -6.93 -12.68
N ILE A 417 -20.82 -6.60 -13.04
CA ILE A 417 -19.95 -5.88 -12.11
C ILE A 417 -20.51 -4.49 -11.79
N LEU A 418 -21.06 -3.76 -12.77
CA LEU A 418 -21.66 -2.45 -12.50
C LEU A 418 -22.83 -2.52 -11.52
N GLU A 419 -23.63 -3.59 -11.56
CA GLU A 419 -24.73 -3.77 -10.63
C GLU A 419 -24.25 -3.90 -9.19
N VAL A 420 -23.22 -4.72 -8.95
CA VAL A 420 -22.60 -4.85 -7.62
C VAL A 420 -21.96 -3.53 -7.15
N LEU A 421 -21.39 -2.74 -8.06
CA LEU A 421 -20.82 -1.44 -7.71
C LEU A 421 -21.91 -0.40 -7.37
N ARG A 422 -23.11 -0.50 -7.95
CA ARG A 422 -24.27 0.34 -7.59
C ARG A 422 -24.97 -0.14 -6.33
N ASN A 423 -24.93 -1.44 -6.05
CA ASN A 423 -25.60 -2.10 -4.95
C ASN A 423 -24.64 -3.09 -4.27
N PRO A 424 -23.85 -2.65 -3.26
CA PRO A 424 -22.83 -3.48 -2.63
C PRO A 424 -23.51 -4.64 -1.91
N LYS A 425 -22.89 -5.80 -2.00
CA LYS A 425 -23.36 -7.03 -1.36
C LYS A 425 -22.51 -7.34 -0.15
N ASP A 426 -23.01 -8.20 0.72
CA ASP A 426 -22.21 -8.83 1.75
C ASP A 426 -21.58 -10.10 1.17
N TRP A 427 -20.26 -10.22 1.30
CA TRP A 427 -19.49 -11.32 0.73
C TRP A 427 -19.26 -12.46 1.73
N VAL A 428 -19.27 -12.12 3.02
CA VAL A 428 -19.06 -13.05 4.13
C VAL A 428 -19.92 -12.60 5.32
N HIS A 429 -20.33 -13.56 6.15
CA HIS A 429 -21.16 -13.34 7.32
C HIS A 429 -20.40 -13.63 8.62
#